data_AF-F5LC56-F1
#
_entry.id   AF-F5LC56-F1
#
_cell.length_a   1.000
_cell.length_b   1.000
_cell.length_c   1.000
_cell.angle_alpha   90.00
_cell.angle_beta   90.00
_cell.angle_gamma   90.00
#
_symmetry.space_group_name_H-M   'P 1'
#
loop_
_entity.id
_entity.type
_entity.pdbx_description
1 polymer ?
#
loop_
_entity_poly.entity_id
_entity_poly.type
_entity_poly.pdbx_seq_one_letter_code
_entity_poly.pdbx_strand_id
1 'polypeptide(L)' 'MIRKNEKKVILGIKDIMERLQIGRNMAARILASDELHVFRINEKRFVHEDVFEKWLKGDQ' A
#
# COMPACT_ATOMS: atom_id res chain seq x y z
N MET A 1 14.24 15.46 19.12
CA MET A 1 13.47 14.38 18.47
C MET A 1 12.43 15.01 17.56
N ILE A 2 12.73 15.12 16.26
CA ILE A 2 11.77 15.67 15.29
C ILE A 2 10.71 14.59 15.08
N ARG A 3 9.48 14.84 15.55
CA ARG A 3 8.33 14.02 15.17
C ARG A 3 8.20 14.15 13.65
N LYS A 4 8.57 13.09 12.94
CA LYS A 4 8.37 12.98 11.49
C LYS A 4 6.90 13.31 11.26
N ASN A 5 6.61 14.35 10.47
CA ASN A 5 5.27 14.62 10.01
C ASN A 5 4.82 13.38 9.24
N GLU A 6 4.22 12.42 9.93
CA GLU A 6 3.56 11.25 9.35
C GLU A 6 2.32 11.77 8.62
N LYS A 7 2.53 12.42 7.47
CA LYS A 7 1.50 12.42 6.45
C LYS A 7 1.22 10.95 6.22
N LYS A 8 0.07 10.47 6.72
CA LYS A 8 -0.43 9.12 6.44
C LYS A 8 -0.75 9.10 4.95
N VAL A 9 0.27 8.84 4.14
CA VAL A 9 0.10 8.69 2.70
C VAL A 9 -0.65 7.40 2.47
N ILE A 10 -1.71 7.51 1.68
CA ILE A 10 -2.55 6.40 1.29
C ILE A 10 -2.12 6.02 -0.13
N LEU A 11 -1.77 4.76 -0.33
CA LEU A 11 -1.39 4.21 -1.62
C LEU A 11 -2.59 3.50 -2.24
N GLY A 12 -2.92 3.88 -3.46
CA GLY A 12 -3.86 3.17 -4.31
C GLY A 12 -3.14 2.31 -5.35
N ILE A 13 -3.92 1.66 -6.20
CA ILE A 13 -3.39 0.74 -7.22
C ILE A 13 -2.31 1.37 -8.13
N LYS A 14 -2.44 2.66 -8.46
CA LYS A 14 -1.46 3.37 -9.31
C LYS A 14 -0.12 3.54 -8.59
N ASP A 15 -0.14 3.92 -7.32
CA ASP A 15 1.08 4.09 -6.53
C ASP A 15 1.82 2.75 -6.38
N ILE A 16 1.09 1.65 -6.20
CA ILE A 16 1.67 0.30 -6.14
C ILE A 16 2.31 -0.09 -7.48
N MET A 17 1.64 0.22 -8.60
CA MET A 17 2.19 -0.01 -9.95
C MET A 17 3.50 0.75 -10.14
N GLU A 18 3.55 2.02 -9.74
CA GLU A 18 4.74 2.87 -9.87
C GLU A 18 5.88 2.44 -8.95
N ARG A 19 5.58 2.09 -7.68
CA ARG A 19 6.61 1.68 -6.72
C ARG A 19 7.25 0.34 -7.04
N LEU A 20 6.46 -0.62 -7.48
CA LEU A 20 6.93 -1.98 -7.79
C LEU A 20 7.26 -2.19 -9.27
N GLN A 21 6.97 -1.21 -10.12
CA GLN A 21 7.14 -1.32 -11.58
C GLN A 21 6.39 -2.55 -12.14
N ILE A 22 5.15 -2.76 -11.67
CA ILE A 22 4.31 -3.90 -12.04
C ILE A 22 3.04 -3.47 -12.77
N GLY A 23 2.46 -4.42 -13.52
CA GLY A 23 1.18 -4.25 -14.17
C GLY A 23 -0.01 -4.20 -13.19
N ARG A 24 -1.11 -3.60 -13.67
CA ARG A 24 -2.36 -3.40 -12.91
C ARG A 24 -2.89 -4.68 -12.26
N ASN A 25 -2.84 -5.81 -12.95
CA ASN A 25 -3.36 -7.08 -12.43
C ASN A 25 -2.57 -7.57 -11.20
N MET A 26 -1.26 -7.39 -11.21
CA MET A 26 -0.42 -7.76 -10.07
C MET A 26 -0.64 -6.79 -8.91
N ALA A 27 -0.68 -5.48 -9.17
CA ALA A 27 -0.98 -4.49 -8.14
C ALA A 27 -2.36 -4.70 -7.50
N ALA A 28 -3.37 -5.06 -8.31
CA ALA A 28 -4.70 -5.41 -7.81
C ALA A 28 -4.68 -6.66 -6.92
N ARG A 29 -3.88 -7.67 -7.26
CA ARG A 29 -3.69 -8.89 -6.44
C ARG A 29 -3.01 -8.58 -5.11
N ILE A 30 -1.98 -7.74 -5.10
CA ILE A 30 -1.31 -7.29 -3.87
C ILE A 30 -2.31 -6.59 -2.95
N LEU A 31 -3.09 -5.64 -3.48
CA LEU A 31 -4.15 -4.97 -2.72
C LEU A 31 -5.37 -5.87 -2.41
N ALA A 32 -5.43 -7.08 -2.97
CA ALA A 32 -6.45 -8.07 -2.64
C ALA A 32 -5.95 -9.10 -1.62
N SER A 33 -4.66 -9.11 -1.31
CA SER A 33 -4.05 -10.09 -0.44
C SER A 33 -4.51 -9.86 1.00
N ASP A 34 -4.79 -10.94 1.71
CA ASP A 34 -5.11 -10.91 3.14
C ASP A 34 -3.87 -10.56 4.00
N GLU A 35 -2.67 -10.54 3.41
CA GLU A 35 -1.41 -10.16 4.07
C GLU A 35 -1.25 -8.65 4.27
N LEU A 36 -1.99 -7.83 3.52
CA LEU A 36 -1.94 -6.37 3.61
C LEU A 36 -3.25 -5.87 4.21
N HIS A 37 -3.14 -5.10 5.30
CA HIS A 37 -4.32 -4.45 5.88
C HIS A 37 -4.80 -3.32 4.97
N VAL A 38 -5.64 -3.68 4.00
CA VAL A 38 -6.24 -2.77 3.03
C VAL A 38 -7.60 -2.28 3.49
N PHE A 39 -7.90 -1.01 3.20
CA PHE A 39 -9.23 -0.45 3.39
C PHE A 39 -9.85 -0.05 2.04
N ARG A 40 -11.17 0.08 2.03
CA ARG A 40 -11.95 0.39 0.82
C ARG A 40 -12.53 1.79 0.94
N ILE A 41 -12.39 2.57 -0.12
CA ILE A 41 -13.14 3.81 -0.32
C ILE A 41 -13.86 3.65 -1.67
N ASN A 42 -15.19 3.57 -1.61
CA ASN A 42 -16.03 3.12 -2.71
C ASN A 42 -15.56 1.75 -3.24
N GLU A 43 -15.35 1.62 -4.55
CA GLU A 43 -14.90 0.38 -5.20
C GLU A 43 -13.37 0.22 -5.23
N LYS A 44 -12.62 1.18 -4.67
CA LYS A 44 -11.16 1.22 -4.73
C LYS A 44 -10.55 0.74 -3.41
N ARG A 45 -9.48 -0.06 -3.52
CA ARG A 45 -8.69 -0.53 -2.38
C ARG A 45 -7.47 0.35 -2.20
N PHE A 46 -7.12 0.57 -0.94
CA PHE A 46 -6.04 1.42 -0.51
C PHE A 46 -5.30 0.79 0.66
N VAL A 47 -4.03 1.15 0.82
CA VAL A 47 -3.19 0.75 1.94
C VAL A 47 -2.45 1.96 2.47
N HIS A 48 -2.17 1.98 3.78
CA HIS A 48 -1.28 3.00 4.31
C HIS A 48 0.16 2.72 3.87
N GLU A 49 0.90 3.78 3.52
CA GLU A 49 2.29 3.67 3.04
C GLU A 49 3.19 2.93 4.04
N ASP A 50 3.07 3.21 5.33
CA ASP A 50 3.87 2.58 6.39
C ASP A 50 3.60 1.07 6.50
N VAL A 51 2.34 0.66 6.39
CA VAL A 51 1.94 -0.76 6.34
C VAL A 51 2.52 -1.43 5.10
N PHE A 52 2.45 -0.77 3.95
CA PHE A 52 3.00 -1.30 2.70
C PHE A 52 4.53 -1.42 2.76
N GLU A 53 5.24 -0.44 3.32
CA GLU A 53 6.70 -0.49 3.51
C GLU A 53 7.15 -1.59 4.47
N LYS A 54 6.40 -1.82 5.56
CA LYS A 54 6.68 -2.93 6.49
C LYS A 54 6.49 -4.28 5.81
N TRP A 55 5.39 -4.44 5.07
CA TRP A 55 5.15 -5.64 4.27
C TRP A 55 6.26 -5.89 3.25
N LEU A 56 6.76 -4.85 2.57
CA LEU A 56 7.89 -4.96 1.64
C LEU A 56 9.19 -5.42 2.31
N LYS A 57 9.41 -5.05 3.57
CA LYS A 57 10.60 -5.45 4.34
C LYS A 57 10.48 -6.86 4.94
N GLY A 58 9.28 -7.45 4.92
CA GLY A 58 8.99 -8.70 5.61
C GLY A 58 8.88 -8.54 7.13
N ASP A 59 8.80 -7.31 7.64
CA ASP A 59 8.57 -7.03 9.06
C ASP A 59 7.06 -7.14 9.32
N GLN A 60 6.62 -8.29 9.85
CA GLN A 60 5.25 -8.53 10.33
C GLN A 60 5.12 -8.27 11.83
#